data_AF-A0A166DLN0-F1
#
_entry.id   AF-A0A166DLN0-F1
#
_cell.length_a   1.000
_cell.length_b   1.000
_cell.length_c   1.000
_cell.angle_alpha   90.00
_cell.angle_beta   90.00
_cell.angle_gamma   90.00
#
_symmetry.space_group_name_H-M   'P 1'
#
loop_
_entity.id
_entity.type
_entity.pdbx_description
1 polymer ?
#
loop_
_entity_poly.entity_id
_entity_poly.type
_entity_poly.pdbx_seq_one_letter_code
_entity_poly.pdbx_strand_id
1 'polypeptide(L)'
;MPGLWAMHIGILLEAMPVFLERAGENVPLHVYIELGNLDPVHSERFDLLLLRDLIIRDRIGEFTLSTAKKDTIEHLRASLISAPSPSLKSLDLQYISRITCLSGSHAQLDGCSAILPYGETISLDNCFISFAAPALTNLSLKRIGMPCSYLLEILSQTTKLERLNVIY
;
A
#
# COMPACT_ATOMS: atom_id res chain seq x y z
N MET A 1 23.89 -15.65 -6.91
CA MET A 1 22.67 -16.01 -6.16
C MET A 1 22.12 -14.72 -5.54
N PRO A 2 20.85 -14.35 -5.79
CA PRO A 2 20.23 -13.25 -5.07
C PRO A 2 20.23 -13.59 -3.57
N GLY A 3 20.75 -12.70 -2.74
CA GLY A 3 20.78 -12.91 -1.30
C GLY A 3 19.36 -12.84 -0.72
N LEU A 4 18.96 -13.82 0.09
CA LEU A 4 17.67 -13.87 0.81
C LEU A 4 17.35 -12.57 1.60
N TRP A 5 18.39 -11.80 1.93
CA TRP A 5 18.35 -10.53 2.64
C TRP A 5 17.89 -9.34 1.76
N ALA A 6 17.77 -9.51 0.45
CA ALA A 6 17.46 -8.44 -0.51
C ALA A 6 15.97 -8.29 -0.83
N MET A 7 15.11 -9.15 -0.27
CA MET A 7 13.67 -9.13 -0.55
C MET A 7 12.88 -8.22 0.40
N HIS A 8 13.43 -7.86 1.56
CA HIS A 8 12.72 -7.09 2.59
C HIS A 8 13.32 -5.68 2.72
N ILE A 9 12.63 -4.68 2.19
CA ILE A 9 13.02 -3.28 2.30
C ILE A 9 12.23 -2.67 3.45
N GLY A 10 12.88 -2.46 4.60
CA GLY A 10 12.20 -1.91 5.77
C GLY A 10 13.05 -1.16 6.80
N ILE A 11 14.37 -1.39 6.85
CA ILE A 11 15.17 -0.96 8.01
C ILE A 11 16.26 0.07 7.66
N LEU A 12 16.73 0.13 6.40
CA LEU A 12 17.86 0.99 6.01
C LEU A 12 17.64 1.65 4.64
N LEU A 13 17.02 2.83 4.64
CA LEU A 13 16.71 3.59 3.43
C LEU A 13 17.96 4.01 2.65
N GLU A 14 19.05 4.32 3.35
CA GLU A 14 20.34 4.66 2.73
C GLU A 14 20.97 3.47 1.99
N ALA A 15 20.69 2.24 2.44
CA ALA A 15 21.18 1.03 1.80
C ALA A 15 20.28 0.58 0.64
N MET A 16 19.08 1.18 0.48
CA MET A 16 18.09 0.76 -0.52
C MET A 16 18.64 0.71 -1.95
N PRO A 17 19.43 1.69 -2.45
CA PRO A 17 20.01 1.58 -3.80
C PRO A 17 20.87 0.34 -3.98
N VAL A 18 21.71 0.01 -2.98
CA VAL A 18 22.58 -1.17 -2.99
C VAL A 18 21.77 -2.46 -2.89
N PHE A 19 20.69 -2.46 -2.10
CA PHE A 19 19.78 -3.61 -2.04
C PHE A 19 19.07 -3.84 -3.36
N LEU A 20 18.57 -2.79 -4.02
CA LEU A 20 17.89 -2.88 -5.32
C LEU A 20 18.83 -3.36 -6.42
N GLU A 21 20.07 -2.88 -6.43
CA GLU A 21 21.11 -3.34 -7.35
C GLU A 21 21.39 -4.84 -7.15
N ARG A 22 21.54 -5.28 -5.89
CA ARG A 22 21.83 -6.69 -5.56
C ARG A 22 20.64 -7.63 -5.74
N ALA A 23 19.41 -7.13 -5.59
CA ALA A 23 18.20 -7.89 -5.86
C ALA A 23 18.06 -8.22 -7.35
N GLY A 24 18.69 -7.44 -8.25
CA GLY A 24 18.50 -7.53 -9.70
C GLY A 24 17.17 -6.92 -10.13
N GLU A 25 16.98 -6.68 -11.43
CA GLU A 25 15.88 -5.84 -11.93
C GLU A 25 14.49 -6.51 -11.90
N ASN A 26 14.44 -7.85 -11.94
CA ASN A 26 13.20 -8.61 -12.16
C ASN A 26 12.72 -9.38 -10.92
N VAL A 27 13.31 -9.14 -9.75
CA VAL A 27 12.92 -9.83 -8.52
C VAL A 27 11.82 -9.03 -7.82
N PRO A 28 10.67 -9.67 -7.49
CA PRO A 28 9.62 -9.04 -6.70
C PRO A 28 10.13 -8.75 -5.29
N LEU A 29 9.79 -7.57 -4.80
CA LEU A 29 10.24 -7.01 -3.54
C LEU A 29 9.08 -6.98 -2.55
N HIS A 30 9.41 -7.27 -1.31
CA HIS A 30 8.52 -7.19 -0.17
C HIS A 30 8.96 -5.94 0.62
N VAL A 31 8.08 -4.96 0.68
CA VAL A 31 8.37 -3.71 1.36
C VAL A 31 7.57 -3.68 2.65
N TYR A 32 8.27 -3.51 3.78
CA TYR A 32 7.66 -3.56 5.09
C TYR A 32 8.12 -2.40 5.95
N ILE A 33 7.22 -1.47 6.26
CA ILE A 33 7.54 -0.22 6.94
C ILE A 33 6.60 -0.06 8.13
N GLU A 34 7.17 0.06 9.33
CA GLU A 34 6.42 0.20 10.59
C GLU A 34 6.90 1.40 11.43
N LEU A 35 6.05 1.83 12.39
CA LEU A 35 6.31 2.97 13.30
C LEU A 35 7.60 2.82 14.11
N GLY A 36 8.00 1.58 14.39
CA GLY A 36 9.26 1.29 15.10
C GLY A 36 10.51 1.39 14.22
N ASN A 37 10.36 1.42 12.89
CA ASN A 37 11.46 1.30 11.92
C ASN A 37 11.72 2.58 11.13
N LEU A 38 10.88 3.62 11.27
CA LEU A 38 11.02 4.90 10.56
C LEU A 38 11.60 5.99 11.46
N ASP A 39 12.83 6.42 11.14
CA ASP A 39 13.35 7.68 11.65
C ASP A 39 12.61 8.85 10.95
N PRO A 40 12.02 9.81 11.71
CA PRO A 40 11.22 10.92 11.16
C PRO A 40 11.95 11.77 10.11
N VAL A 41 13.29 11.80 10.12
CA VAL A 41 14.11 12.60 9.19
C VAL A 41 14.10 12.04 7.76
N HIS A 42 13.84 10.75 7.56
CA HIS A 42 13.93 10.12 6.24
C HIS A 42 12.60 10.02 5.47
N SER A 43 11.47 10.46 6.08
CA SER A 43 10.13 10.22 5.51
C SER A 43 9.85 10.88 4.15
N GLU A 44 10.40 12.06 3.85
CA GLU A 44 10.08 12.75 2.57
C GLU A 44 10.84 12.18 1.37
N ARG A 45 12.13 11.85 1.55
CA ARG A 45 12.92 11.19 0.49
C ARG A 45 12.45 9.77 0.24
N PHE A 46 11.92 9.14 1.28
CA PHE A 46 11.38 7.81 1.23
C PHE A 46 10.16 7.71 0.32
N ASP A 47 9.17 8.60 0.52
CA ASP A 47 7.95 8.63 -0.28
C ASP A 47 8.28 8.79 -1.76
N LEU A 48 9.23 9.67 -2.10
CA LEU A 48 9.63 9.88 -3.50
C LEU A 48 10.34 8.66 -4.12
N LEU A 49 11.27 8.02 -3.39
CA LEU A 49 12.03 6.90 -3.93
C LEU A 49 11.20 5.63 -4.05
N LEU A 50 10.44 5.31 -3.01
CA LEU A 50 9.66 4.08 -2.99
C LEU A 50 8.53 4.10 -4.03
N LEU A 51 7.82 5.23 -4.10
CA LEU A 51 6.63 5.36 -4.92
C LEU A 51 6.98 5.55 -6.41
N ARG A 52 8.07 6.27 -6.70
CA ARG A 52 8.51 6.50 -8.08
C ARG A 52 9.29 5.34 -8.68
N ASP A 53 10.17 4.68 -7.94
CA ASP A 53 11.05 3.66 -8.54
C ASP A 53 10.55 2.22 -8.37
N LEU A 54 9.82 1.88 -7.30
CA LEU A 54 9.47 0.49 -7.02
C LEU A 54 8.09 0.10 -7.53
N ILE A 55 7.12 1.00 -7.43
CA ILE A 55 5.75 0.75 -7.93
C ILE A 55 5.69 0.92 -9.44
N ILE A 56 6.30 1.97 -9.99
CA ILE A 56 6.29 2.23 -11.44
C ILE A 56 7.05 1.14 -12.20
N ARG A 57 8.14 0.60 -11.63
CA ARG A 57 8.90 -0.50 -12.25
C ARG A 57 8.26 -1.87 -12.05
N ASP A 58 7.07 -1.91 -11.45
CA ASP A 58 6.30 -3.13 -11.23
C ASP A 58 7.07 -4.20 -10.44
N ARG A 59 7.77 -3.77 -9.39
CA ARG A 59 8.65 -4.64 -8.62
C ARG A 59 8.11 -5.03 -7.27
N ILE A 60 7.01 -4.45 -6.82
CA ILE A 60 6.51 -4.70 -5.47
C ILE A 60 5.44 -5.79 -5.52
N GLY A 61 5.74 -6.94 -4.91
CA GLY A 61 4.79 -8.03 -4.74
C GLY A 61 3.98 -7.89 -3.45
N GLU A 62 4.60 -7.40 -2.38
CA GLU A 62 3.94 -7.19 -1.09
C GLU A 62 4.32 -5.81 -0.54
N PHE A 63 3.32 -5.04 -0.14
CA PHE A 63 3.51 -3.70 0.40
C PHE A 63 2.79 -3.55 1.74
N THR A 64 3.56 -3.31 2.79
CA THR A 64 3.04 -2.94 4.11
C THR A 64 3.60 -1.59 4.51
N LEU A 65 2.69 -0.64 4.75
CA LEU A 65 3.01 0.67 5.30
C LEU A 65 2.11 0.95 6.49
N SER A 66 2.65 0.73 7.67
CA SER A 66 2.09 1.28 8.90
C SER A 66 2.66 2.68 9.10
N THR A 67 1.84 3.63 9.55
CA THR A 67 2.20 5.04 9.83
C THR A 67 2.20 6.02 8.66
N ALA A 68 1.53 5.69 7.57
CA ALA A 68 1.48 6.59 6.42
C ALA A 68 0.98 7.98 6.84
N LYS A 69 1.64 9.05 6.37
CA LYS A 69 1.08 10.40 6.39
C LYS A 69 0.07 10.51 5.25
N LYS A 70 -0.83 11.50 5.32
CA LYS A 70 -1.83 11.72 4.26
C LYS A 70 -1.16 11.86 2.90
N ASP A 71 -0.11 12.68 2.81
CA ASP A 71 0.64 12.91 1.58
C ASP A 71 1.27 11.60 1.07
N THR A 72 1.81 10.75 1.94
CA THR A 72 2.36 9.45 1.53
C THR A 72 1.30 8.55 0.90
N ILE A 73 0.08 8.51 1.47
CA ILE A 73 -1.05 7.74 0.91
C ILE A 73 -1.48 8.33 -0.44
N GLU A 74 -1.49 9.65 -0.58
CA GLU A 74 -1.82 10.33 -1.85
C GLU A 74 -0.80 10.00 -2.95
N HIS A 75 0.50 10.06 -2.65
CA HIS A 75 1.54 9.68 -3.60
C HIS A 75 1.48 8.19 -3.94
N LEU A 76 1.17 7.33 -2.96
CA LEU A 76 1.01 5.89 -3.16
C LEU A 76 -0.13 5.62 -4.13
N ARG A 77 -1.28 6.24 -3.86
CA ARG A 77 -2.44 6.16 -4.73
C ARG A 77 -2.10 6.62 -6.15
N ALA A 78 -1.45 7.78 -6.31
CA ALA A 78 -1.06 8.28 -7.62
C ALA A 78 -0.14 7.30 -8.37
N SER A 79 0.74 6.61 -7.64
CA SER A 79 1.66 5.62 -8.19
C SER A 79 0.94 4.33 -8.60
N LEU A 80 0.00 3.85 -7.78
CA LEU A 80 -0.83 2.68 -8.10
C LEU A 80 -1.77 2.93 -9.29
N ILE A 81 -2.28 4.15 -9.45
CA ILE A 81 -3.14 4.53 -10.59
C ILE A 81 -2.32 4.66 -11.89
N SER A 82 -1.09 5.20 -11.79
CA SER A 82 -0.21 5.38 -12.95
C SER A 82 0.50 4.10 -13.38
N ALA A 83 0.60 3.09 -12.51
CA ALA A 83 1.12 1.78 -12.84
C ALA A 83 0.11 1.00 -13.72
N PRO A 84 0.47 0.59 -14.95
CA PRO A 84 -0.47 -0.03 -15.87
C PRO A 84 -0.93 -1.44 -15.44
N SER A 85 -0.13 -2.16 -14.65
CA SER A 85 -0.47 -3.47 -14.11
C SER A 85 0.45 -3.83 -12.93
N PRO A 86 0.22 -3.27 -11.73
CA PRO A 86 1.03 -3.61 -10.57
C PRO A 86 0.90 -5.10 -10.22
N SER A 87 2.04 -5.76 -10.04
CA SER A 87 2.28 -7.14 -9.58
C SER A 87 2.03 -7.32 -8.08
N LEU A 88 1.45 -6.29 -7.46
CA LEU A 88 1.12 -6.22 -6.06
C LEU A 88 0.05 -7.25 -5.70
N LYS A 89 0.45 -8.25 -4.90
CA LYS A 89 -0.42 -9.30 -4.37
C LYS A 89 -1.00 -8.95 -3.01
N SER A 90 -0.22 -8.26 -2.18
CA SER A 90 -0.64 -7.88 -0.83
C SER A 90 -0.42 -6.38 -0.61
N LEU A 91 -1.46 -5.71 -0.11
CA LEU A 91 -1.44 -4.30 0.27
C LEU A 91 -1.97 -4.16 1.69
N ASP A 92 -1.13 -3.70 2.62
CA ASP A 92 -1.53 -3.37 3.98
C ASP A 92 -1.16 -1.92 4.31
N LEU A 93 -2.17 -1.09 4.51
CA LEU A 93 -2.01 0.34 4.78
C LEU A 93 -2.67 0.70 6.10
N GLN A 94 -1.90 1.38 6.95
CA GLN A 94 -2.42 1.96 8.18
C GLN A 94 -2.06 3.44 8.27
N TYR A 95 -3.09 4.28 8.30
CA TYR A 95 -2.98 5.71 8.52
C TYR A 95 -3.03 6.05 10.00
N ILE A 96 -2.01 6.75 10.48
CA ILE A 96 -1.98 7.26 11.85
C ILE A 96 -2.22 8.75 11.81
N SER A 97 -3.42 9.17 12.23
CA SER A 97 -3.68 10.58 12.49
C SER A 97 -2.80 11.01 13.66
N ARG A 98 -1.82 11.88 13.41
CA ARG A 98 -0.99 12.49 14.47
C ARG A 98 -1.79 13.41 15.41
N ILE A 99 -3.07 13.65 15.12
CA ILE A 99 -3.95 14.47 15.94
C ILE A 99 -4.94 13.55 16.64
N THR A 100 -4.57 13.15 17.86
CA THR A 100 -5.53 12.83 18.90
C THR A 100 -6.48 14.02 19.07
N CYS A 101 -7.79 13.74 19.03
CA CYS A 101 -8.91 14.66 19.27
C CYS A 101 -9.62 15.23 18.03
N LEU A 102 -10.89 14.82 17.90
CA LEU A 102 -12.01 15.66 17.51
C LEU A 102 -12.06 16.12 16.05
N SER A 103 -12.08 15.18 15.12
CA SER A 103 -12.99 15.18 13.96
C SER A 103 -12.66 13.96 13.09
N GLY A 104 -13.67 13.25 12.63
CA GLY A 104 -13.57 12.04 11.81
C GLY A 104 -12.98 12.30 10.41
N SER A 105 -11.78 12.86 10.34
CA SER A 105 -11.03 13.05 9.10
C SER A 105 -10.40 11.73 8.69
N HIS A 106 -11.23 10.84 8.13
CA HIS A 106 -10.73 9.73 7.35
C HIS A 106 -10.01 10.29 6.12
N ALA A 107 -8.82 9.77 5.81
CA ALA A 107 -8.19 10.04 4.52
C ALA A 107 -8.95 9.26 3.45
N GLN A 108 -10.09 9.80 3.01
CA GLN A 108 -10.78 9.34 1.81
C GLN A 108 -10.18 10.08 0.63
N LEU A 109 -9.57 9.33 -0.28
CA LEU A 109 -8.94 9.88 -1.48
C LEU A 109 -9.86 9.63 -2.69
N ASP A 110 -10.69 10.62 -3.02
CA ASP A 110 -11.62 10.55 -4.16
C ASP A 110 -10.90 10.62 -5.52
N GLY A 111 -11.41 9.90 -6.52
CA GLY A 111 -10.97 9.91 -7.94
C GLY A 111 -10.74 8.50 -8.50
N CYS A 112 -9.92 8.36 -9.56
CA CYS A 112 -9.73 7.08 -10.26
C CYS A 112 -9.32 5.93 -9.32
N SER A 113 -9.89 4.75 -9.56
CA SER A 113 -9.55 3.51 -8.86
C SER A 113 -8.22 2.96 -9.34
N ALA A 114 -7.36 2.54 -8.40
CA ALA A 114 -6.19 1.75 -8.73
C ALA A 114 -6.62 0.37 -9.25
N ILE A 115 -5.98 -0.12 -10.31
CA ILE A 115 -6.26 -1.46 -10.84
C ILE A 115 -5.20 -2.40 -10.29
N LEU A 116 -5.62 -3.35 -9.44
CA LEU A 116 -4.76 -4.32 -8.77
C LEU A 116 -5.11 -5.73 -9.28
N PRO A 117 -4.71 -6.09 -10.51
CA PRO A 117 -5.19 -7.31 -11.17
C PRO A 117 -4.79 -8.60 -10.43
N TYR A 118 -3.68 -8.55 -9.68
CA TYR A 118 -3.14 -9.66 -8.90
C TYR A 118 -3.32 -9.48 -7.39
N GLY A 119 -4.02 -8.43 -6.93
CA GLY A 119 -4.20 -8.14 -5.52
C GLY A 119 -5.10 -9.19 -4.85
N GLU A 120 -4.51 -10.05 -4.03
CA GLU A 120 -5.18 -11.15 -3.33
C GLU A 120 -5.58 -10.74 -1.91
N THR A 121 -4.76 -9.92 -1.24
CA THR A 121 -5.01 -9.46 0.13
C THR A 121 -4.90 -7.94 0.21
N ILE A 122 -5.96 -7.29 0.67
CA ILE A 122 -5.99 -5.84 0.89
C ILE A 122 -6.47 -5.58 2.32
N SER A 123 -5.65 -4.85 3.07
CA SER A 123 -5.93 -4.37 4.43
C SER A 123 -5.77 -2.86 4.46
N LEU A 124 -6.84 -2.16 4.84
CA LEU A 124 -6.88 -0.72 4.96
C LEU A 124 -7.36 -0.36 6.37
N ASP A 125 -6.59 0.47 7.07
CA ASP A 125 -6.87 0.90 8.43
C ASP A 125 -6.78 2.42 8.54
N ASN A 126 -7.92 3.05 8.87
CA ASN A 126 -8.07 4.49 9.01
C ASN A 126 -7.76 5.30 7.73
N CYS A 127 -7.69 4.66 6.57
CA CYS A 127 -7.55 5.27 5.25
C CYS A 127 -8.32 4.49 4.19
N PHE A 128 -8.64 5.13 3.07
CA PHE A 128 -9.26 4.49 1.93
C PHE A 128 -8.63 4.93 0.61
N ILE A 129 -8.29 3.95 -0.23
CA ILE A 129 -7.92 4.15 -1.62
C ILE A 129 -8.93 3.35 -2.44
N SER A 130 -9.56 3.96 -3.44
CA SER A 130 -10.43 3.22 -4.36
C SER A 130 -9.62 2.25 -5.21
N PHE A 131 -10.06 1.01 -5.36
CA PHE A 131 -9.36 -0.01 -6.14
C PHE A 131 -10.33 -0.98 -6.83
N ALA A 132 -9.84 -1.62 -7.89
CA ALA A 132 -10.45 -2.76 -8.55
C ALA A 132 -9.46 -3.95 -8.47
N ALA A 133 -9.84 -5.01 -7.77
CA ALA A 133 -8.97 -6.16 -7.49
C ALA A 133 -9.68 -7.49 -7.79
N PRO A 134 -9.76 -7.93 -9.06
CA PRO A 134 -10.54 -9.13 -9.44
C PRO A 134 -10.00 -10.44 -8.84
N ALA A 135 -8.74 -10.46 -8.39
CA ALA A 135 -8.12 -11.60 -7.72
C ALA A 135 -8.29 -11.60 -6.19
N LEU A 136 -8.99 -10.61 -5.62
CA LEU A 136 -9.06 -10.41 -4.17
C LEU A 136 -9.77 -11.58 -3.48
N THR A 137 -9.11 -12.18 -2.50
CA THR A 137 -9.67 -13.23 -1.63
C THR A 137 -9.86 -12.73 -0.20
N ASN A 138 -9.06 -11.77 0.25
CA ASN A 138 -9.10 -11.24 1.61
C ASN A 138 -9.21 -9.70 1.60
N LEU A 139 -10.27 -9.19 2.21
CA LEU A 139 -10.48 -7.75 2.40
C LEU A 139 -10.66 -7.43 3.89
N SER A 140 -9.81 -6.56 4.42
CA SER A 140 -9.90 -6.04 5.78
C SER A 140 -10.02 -4.51 5.75
N LEU A 141 -11.13 -3.99 6.28
CA LEU A 141 -11.43 -2.57 6.35
C LEU A 141 -11.63 -2.20 7.82
N LYS A 142 -10.74 -1.37 8.38
CA LYS A 142 -10.75 -1.00 9.80
C LYS A 142 -10.83 0.51 9.96
N ARG A 143 -11.75 1.01 10.78
CA ARG A 143 -11.89 2.44 11.12
C ARG A 143 -11.99 3.33 9.88
N ILE A 144 -12.67 2.86 8.84
CA ILE A 144 -12.84 3.59 7.58
C ILE A 144 -14.23 4.20 7.52
N GLY A 145 -14.31 5.52 7.47
CA GLY A 145 -15.53 6.22 7.09
C GLY A 145 -15.66 6.24 5.58
N MET A 146 -16.40 5.29 5.02
CA MET A 146 -16.77 5.27 3.60
C MET A 146 -18.29 5.12 3.43
N PRO A 147 -18.88 5.72 2.38
CA PRO A 147 -20.22 5.37 1.94
C PRO A 147 -20.35 3.88 1.61
N CYS A 148 -21.48 3.26 2.00
CA CYS A 148 -21.74 1.84 1.71
C CYS A 148 -21.72 1.50 0.21
N SER A 149 -21.99 2.49 -0.66
CA SER A 149 -21.94 2.32 -2.11
C SER A 149 -20.56 1.89 -2.61
N TYR A 150 -19.48 2.41 -2.02
CA TYR A 150 -18.11 2.03 -2.39
C TYR A 150 -17.80 0.59 -2.01
N LEU A 151 -18.25 0.15 -0.84
CA LEU A 151 -18.10 -1.25 -0.44
C LEU A 151 -18.83 -2.17 -1.41
N LEU A 152 -20.07 -1.84 -1.78
CA LEU A 152 -20.84 -2.61 -2.75
C LEU A 152 -20.17 -2.64 -4.12
N GLU A 153 -19.56 -1.54 -4.55
CA GLU A 153 -18.79 -1.48 -5.79
C GLU A 153 -17.59 -2.43 -5.76
N ILE A 154 -16.78 -2.40 -4.68
CA ILE A 154 -15.66 -3.32 -4.50
C ILE A 154 -16.15 -4.77 -4.53
N LEU A 155 -17.21 -5.09 -3.80
CA LEU A 155 -17.79 -6.43 -3.74
C LEU A 155 -18.31 -6.91 -5.11
N SER A 156 -18.85 -6.00 -5.92
CA SER A 156 -19.30 -6.33 -7.28
C SER A 156 -18.17 -6.72 -8.24
N GLN A 157 -16.95 -6.27 -7.95
CA GLN A 157 -15.75 -6.50 -8.78
C GLN A 157 -14.85 -7.62 -8.23
N THR A 158 -15.13 -8.16 -7.04
CA THR A 158 -14.27 -9.10 -6.31
C THR A 158 -14.96 -10.46 -6.16
N THR A 159 -15.17 -11.17 -7.27
CA THR A 159 -15.92 -12.44 -7.30
C THR A 159 -15.26 -13.60 -6.57
N LYS A 160 -13.98 -13.47 -6.22
CA LYS A 160 -13.18 -14.48 -5.50
C LYS A 160 -13.06 -14.20 -4.00
N LEU A 161 -13.79 -13.22 -3.46
CA LEU A 161 -13.65 -12.83 -2.07
C LEU A 161 -14.10 -13.96 -1.14
N GLU A 162 -13.19 -14.43 -0.30
CA GLU A 162 -13.44 -15.50 0.67
C GLU A 162 -13.62 -14.94 2.09
N ARG A 163 -12.91 -13.85 2.41
CA ARG A 163 -12.90 -13.25 3.74
C ARG A 163 -13.11 -11.74 3.65
N LEU A 164 -14.17 -11.29 4.29
CA LEU A 164 -14.47 -9.87 4.50
C LEU A 164 -14.46 -9.58 6.00
N ASN A 165 -13.60 -8.66 6.41
CA ASN A 165 -13.55 -8.16 7.78
C ASN A 165 -13.79 -6.64 7.76
N VAL A 166 -14.86 -6.18 8.40
CA VAL A 166 -15.18 -4.76 8.50
C VAL A 166 -15.34 -4.39 9.96
N ILE A 167 -14.48 -3.50 10.45
CA ILE A 167 -14.45 -3.02 11.83
C ILE A 167 -14.60 -1.50 11.77
N TYR A 168 -15.68 -0.97 12.35
CA TYR A 168 -15.94 0.48 12.39
C TYR A 168 -15.35 1.11 13.65
#